data_AF-A0A397S4S2-F1
#
_entry.id   AF-A0A397S4S2-F1
#
_cell.length_a   1.000
_cell.length_b   1.000
_cell.length_c   1.000
_cell.angle_alpha   90.00
_cell.angle_beta   90.00
_cell.angle_gamma   90.00
#
_symmetry.space_group_name_H-M   'P 1'
#
loop_
_entity.id
_entity.type
_entity.pdbx_description
1 polymer ?
#
loop_
_entity_poly.entity_id
_entity_poly.type
_entity_poly.pdbx_seq_one_letter_code
_entity_poly.pdbx_strand_id
1 'polypeptide(L)'
;MPLSTFKTRLVNILSNTLKGTSKFGIENISAFPLQGYHTEKKLYIPSDDLTPIYYYRKVAREKRLPLSSWATLSNYFHEYIQGGTYLFQVSVNNYNPTSEDDYNNPLFSLALSRDRTLVLTWDIETYSSLGLGKFPIAQSDESNVFMIGMSVHWKDDPNPLKRICLVDVETAPDPRWTTIICGNQIYCRESEKARDFRMDV
;
A
#
# COMPACT_ATOMS: atom_id res chain seq x y z
N MET A 1 24.89 -38.58 -4.00
CA MET A 1 24.56 -38.03 -5.34
C MET A 1 25.42 -36.78 -5.55
N PRO A 2 26.15 -36.63 -6.67
CA PRO A 2 26.91 -35.42 -6.96
C PRO A 2 26.00 -34.20 -7.03
N LEU A 3 26.50 -33.04 -6.57
CA LEU A 3 25.75 -31.78 -6.56
C LEU A 3 25.27 -31.39 -7.97
N SER A 4 26.11 -31.62 -8.98
CA SER A 4 25.77 -31.41 -10.39
C SER A 4 24.58 -32.25 -10.84
N THR A 5 24.56 -33.54 -10.48
CA THR A 5 23.46 -34.45 -10.79
C THR A 5 22.17 -34.03 -10.10
N PHE A 6 22.26 -33.59 -8.83
CA PHE A 6 21.10 -33.08 -8.09
C PHE A 6 20.55 -31.80 -8.74
N LYS A 7 21.43 -30.84 -9.08
CA LYS A 7 21.05 -29.59 -9.75
C LYS A 7 20.33 -29.86 -11.07
N THR A 8 20.85 -30.74 -11.92
CA THR A 8 20.21 -31.09 -13.20
C THR A 8 18.82 -31.71 -13.00
N ARG A 9 18.66 -32.60 -12.02
CA ARG A 9 17.34 -33.18 -11.70
C ARG A 9 16.36 -32.11 -11.23
N LEU A 10 16.80 -31.19 -10.38
CA LEU A 10 15.97 -30.09 -9.88
C LEU A 10 15.50 -29.18 -11.03
N VAL A 11 16.41 -28.79 -11.94
CA VAL A 11 16.06 -28.00 -13.13
C VAL A 11 14.99 -28.72 -13.96
N ASN A 12 15.14 -30.02 -14.19
CA ASN A 12 14.17 -30.78 -14.98
C ASN A 12 12.79 -30.84 -14.30
N ILE A 13 12.75 -31.05 -12.97
CA ILE A 13 11.50 -31.05 -12.21
C ILE A 13 10.81 -29.68 -12.33
N LEU A 14 11.54 -28.60 -12.05
CA LEU A 14 10.98 -27.24 -12.09
C LEU A 14 10.50 -26.85 -13.49
N SER A 15 11.28 -27.13 -14.53
CA SER A 15 10.88 -26.87 -15.93
C SER A 15 9.58 -27.59 -16.30
N ASN A 16 9.44 -28.86 -15.90
CA ASN A 16 8.25 -29.66 -16.20
C ASN A 16 7.01 -29.18 -15.42
N THR A 17 7.18 -28.80 -14.16
CA THR A 17 6.10 -28.29 -13.32
C THR A 17 5.63 -26.91 -13.78
N LEU A 18 6.57 -26.01 -14.10
CA LEU A 18 6.28 -24.62 -14.42
C LEU A 18 5.85 -24.41 -15.88
N LYS A 19 6.13 -25.37 -16.78
CA LYS A 19 5.69 -25.37 -18.19
C LYS A 19 5.98 -24.04 -18.94
N GLY A 20 7.07 -23.36 -18.58
CA GLY A 20 7.46 -22.07 -19.18
C GLY A 20 6.66 -20.85 -18.71
N THR A 21 5.76 -20.99 -17.73
CA THR A 21 4.97 -19.87 -17.18
C THR A 21 5.81 -18.92 -16.32
N SER A 22 6.94 -19.38 -15.80
CA SER A 22 7.89 -18.59 -15.02
C SER A 22 9.32 -18.91 -15.45
N LYS A 23 10.17 -17.88 -15.38
CA LYS A 23 11.61 -18.03 -15.58
C LYS A 23 12.24 -18.30 -14.22
N PHE A 24 13.28 -19.12 -14.14
CA PHE A 24 13.99 -19.34 -12.88
C PHE A 24 15.49 -19.47 -13.08
N GLY A 25 16.27 -19.05 -12.08
CA GLY A 25 17.71 -19.18 -12.01
C GLY A 25 18.12 -20.10 -10.87
N ILE A 26 19.13 -20.94 -11.07
CA ILE A 26 19.68 -21.81 -10.01
C ILE A 26 21.19 -21.58 -9.90
N GLU A 27 21.63 -21.21 -8.70
CA GLU A 27 23.04 -20.98 -8.38
C GLU A 27 23.50 -21.89 -7.23
N ASN A 28 24.80 -21.94 -6.98
CA ASN A 28 25.38 -22.61 -5.83
C ASN A 28 25.98 -21.54 -4.93
N ILE A 29 25.53 -21.45 -3.68
CA ILE A 29 26.02 -20.45 -2.72
C ILE A 29 26.55 -21.13 -1.45
N SER A 30 27.48 -20.46 -0.78
CA SER A 30 27.95 -20.85 0.54
C SER A 30 27.45 -19.85 1.57
N ALA A 31 26.63 -20.29 2.53
CA ALA A 31 25.98 -19.43 3.51
C ALA A 31 25.94 -20.07 4.90
N PHE A 32 25.72 -19.27 5.95
CA PHE A 32 25.49 -19.78 7.30
C PHE A 32 23.99 -20.10 7.48
N PRO A 33 23.64 -21.23 8.10
CA PRO A 33 22.26 -21.47 8.51
C PRO A 33 21.80 -20.40 9.51
N LEU A 34 20.56 -19.93 9.38
CA LEU A 34 19.98 -18.98 10.34
C LEU A 34 19.72 -19.62 11.72
N GLN A 35 19.47 -20.93 11.76
CA GLN A 35 19.16 -21.67 12.99
C GLN A 35 20.39 -22.41 13.49
N GLY A 36 20.69 -22.23 14.79
CA GLY A 36 21.84 -22.84 15.46
C GLY A 36 23.12 -22.03 15.33
N TYR A 37 24.08 -22.32 16.19
CA TYR A 37 25.41 -21.70 16.13
C TYR A 37 26.33 -22.57 15.27
N HIS A 38 26.63 -22.08 14.06
CA HIS A 38 27.51 -22.76 13.11
C HIS A 38 28.74 -21.90 12.83
N THR A 39 29.93 -22.47 13.00
CA THR A 39 31.21 -21.81 12.72
C THR A 39 31.62 -21.93 11.24
N GLU A 40 30.94 -22.77 10.47
CA GLU A 40 31.24 -23.05 9.06
C GLU A 40 30.03 -22.80 8.16
N LYS A 41 30.31 -22.34 6.93
CA LYS A 41 29.28 -22.15 5.91
C LYS A 41 28.90 -23.49 5.28
N LYS A 42 27.61 -23.66 4.99
CA LYS A 42 27.08 -24.81 4.26
C LYS A 42 26.80 -24.41 2.81
N LEU A 43 26.85 -25.40 1.92
CA LEU A 43 26.51 -25.22 0.52
C LEU A 43 25.00 -25.31 0.32
N TYR A 44 24.43 -24.36 -0.41
CA TYR A 44 23.01 -24.26 -0.72
C TYR A 44 22.82 -24.10 -2.23
N ILE A 45 21.64 -24.55 -2.70
CA ILE A 45 21.16 -24.33 -4.06
C ILE A 45 19.87 -23.51 -3.96
N PRO A 46 19.95 -22.17 -4.01
CA PRO A 46 18.76 -21.35 -4.12
C PRO A 46 18.19 -21.44 -5.54
N SER A 47 16.87 -21.30 -5.63
CA SER A 47 16.14 -21.13 -6.89
C SER A 47 15.50 -19.75 -6.86
N ASP A 48 15.92 -18.88 -7.77
CA ASP A 48 15.35 -17.56 -7.95
C ASP A 48 14.26 -17.61 -9.01
N ASP A 49 13.06 -17.14 -8.71
CA ASP A 49 12.10 -16.78 -9.75
C ASP A 49 12.65 -15.55 -10.53
N LEU A 50 12.61 -15.55 -11.84
CA LEU A 50 13.05 -14.42 -12.68
C LEU A 50 11.85 -13.71 -13.30
N THR A 51 10.65 -14.06 -12.86
CA THR A 51 9.40 -13.42 -13.25
C THR A 51 9.31 -12.06 -12.57
N PRO A 52 9.25 -10.95 -13.32
CA PRO A 52 9.42 -9.59 -12.77
C PRO A 52 8.22 -9.09 -11.91
N ILE A 53 7.27 -9.95 -11.58
CA ILE A 53 5.97 -9.55 -11.00
C ILE A 53 6.01 -9.46 -9.46
N TYR A 54 6.90 -10.22 -8.78
CA TYR A 54 6.80 -10.43 -7.32
C TYR A 54 8.04 -10.00 -6.52
N TYR A 55 8.92 -9.18 -7.09
CA TYR A 55 10.29 -9.00 -6.58
C TYR A 55 10.57 -7.81 -5.67
N TYR A 56 9.56 -6.99 -5.36
CA TYR A 56 9.81 -5.71 -4.70
C TYR A 56 10.58 -5.83 -3.37
N ARG A 57 10.26 -6.82 -2.52
CA ARG A 57 10.94 -6.98 -1.21
C ARG A 57 12.40 -7.45 -1.35
N LYS A 58 12.68 -8.39 -2.25
CA LYS A 58 14.05 -8.89 -2.46
C LYS A 58 14.92 -7.80 -3.07
N VAL A 59 14.43 -7.15 -4.12
CA VAL A 59 15.14 -6.03 -4.78
C VAL A 59 15.37 -4.91 -3.78
N ALA A 60 14.34 -4.52 -3.01
CA ALA A 60 14.49 -3.50 -1.98
C ALA A 60 15.54 -3.86 -0.93
N ARG A 61 15.58 -5.11 -0.47
CA ARG A 61 16.57 -5.57 0.51
C ARG A 61 17.99 -5.60 -0.07
N GLU A 62 18.17 -6.19 -1.25
CA GLU A 62 19.48 -6.35 -1.89
C GLU A 62 20.08 -5.01 -2.31
N LYS A 63 19.23 -4.11 -2.79
CA LYS A 63 19.62 -2.76 -3.21
C LYS A 63 19.54 -1.73 -2.08
N ARG A 64 19.11 -2.15 -0.88
CA ARG A 64 18.93 -1.29 0.30
C ARG A 64 18.09 -0.05 -0.01
N LEU A 65 17.00 -0.24 -0.75
CA LEU A 65 16.14 0.86 -1.16
C LEU A 65 15.47 1.51 0.07
N PRO A 66 15.39 2.85 0.12
CA PRO A 66 14.63 3.56 1.15
C PRO A 66 13.13 3.31 0.96
N LEU A 67 12.54 2.43 1.77
CA LEU A 67 11.10 2.10 1.68
C LEU A 67 10.19 3.05 2.47
N SER A 68 10.73 3.71 3.49
CA SER A 68 9.99 4.57 4.42
C SER A 68 10.73 5.88 4.72
N SER A 69 11.62 6.29 3.82
CA SER A 69 12.39 7.54 3.91
C SER A 69 12.46 8.20 2.55
N TRP A 70 12.88 9.47 2.51
CA TRP A 70 12.99 10.20 1.26
C TRP A 70 14.06 9.60 0.35
N ALA A 71 13.75 9.60 -0.95
CA ALA A 71 14.63 9.08 -2.00
C ALA A 71 14.86 10.14 -3.07
N THR A 72 16.10 10.21 -3.57
CA THR A 72 16.47 11.04 -4.71
C THR A 72 16.51 10.18 -5.96
N LEU A 73 15.74 10.59 -6.97
CA LEU A 73 15.72 9.96 -8.29
C LEU A 73 16.65 10.71 -9.23
N SER A 74 17.48 9.99 -9.97
CA SER A 74 18.31 10.55 -11.05
C SER A 74 18.08 9.78 -12.36
N ASN A 75 18.42 10.38 -13.50
CA ASN A 75 18.37 9.72 -14.81
C ASN A 75 17.07 8.92 -15.04
N TYR A 76 15.93 9.52 -14.70
CA TYR A 76 14.62 8.91 -14.80
C TYR A 76 13.92 9.38 -16.07
N PHE A 77 13.04 8.54 -16.59
CA PHE A 77 12.00 8.95 -17.52
C PHE A 77 10.75 9.32 -16.72
N HIS A 78 10.04 10.36 -17.14
CA HIS A 78 8.78 10.73 -16.52
C HIS A 78 7.74 11.08 -17.58
N GLU A 79 6.49 10.74 -17.28
CA GLU A 79 5.33 11.02 -18.11
C GLU A 79 4.22 11.61 -17.22
N TYR A 80 3.61 12.69 -17.67
CA TYR A 80 2.41 13.22 -17.05
C TYR A 80 1.20 12.41 -17.53
N ILE A 81 0.43 11.86 -16.59
CA ILE A 81 -0.76 11.09 -16.93
C ILE A 81 -1.97 12.03 -16.95
N GLN A 82 -2.58 12.28 -15.79
CA GLN A 82 -3.73 13.17 -15.59
C GLN A 82 -3.93 13.44 -14.09
N GLY A 83 -4.55 14.56 -13.75
CA GLY A 83 -4.96 14.85 -12.36
C GLY A 83 -3.79 15.05 -11.41
N GLY A 84 -2.69 15.64 -11.88
CA GLY A 84 -1.49 15.85 -11.06
C GLY A 84 -0.67 14.58 -10.81
N THR A 85 -1.01 13.46 -11.45
CA THR A 85 -0.27 12.20 -11.32
C THR A 85 0.85 12.11 -12.37
N TYR A 86 2.03 11.72 -11.91
CA TYR A 86 3.21 11.50 -12.74
C TYR A 86 3.64 10.04 -12.65
N LEU A 87 3.98 9.46 -13.80
CA LEU A 87 4.65 8.17 -13.87
C LEU A 87 6.15 8.40 -13.95
N PHE A 88 6.91 7.74 -13.08
CA PHE A 88 8.38 7.73 -13.14
C PHE A 88 8.87 6.32 -13.46
N GLN A 89 9.75 6.22 -14.46
CA GLN A 89 10.51 5.02 -14.74
C GLN A 89 11.97 5.29 -14.42
N VAL A 90 12.52 4.53 -13.48
CA VAL A 90 13.87 4.76 -12.94
C VAL A 90 14.61 3.43 -12.81
N SER A 91 15.89 3.43 -13.18
CA SER A 91 16.77 2.30 -12.88
C SER A 91 16.97 2.21 -11.37
N VAL A 92 17.00 0.99 -10.83
CA VAL A 92 17.21 0.78 -9.39
C VAL A 92 18.51 1.39 -8.86
N ASN A 93 19.54 1.51 -9.71
CA ASN A 93 20.81 2.12 -9.32
C ASN A 93 20.74 3.65 -9.23
N ASN A 94 19.67 4.25 -9.76
CA ASN A 94 19.42 5.69 -9.74
C ASN A 94 18.34 6.10 -8.71
N TYR A 95 17.86 5.14 -7.92
CA TYR A 95 16.94 5.35 -6.79
C TYR A 95 17.75 5.24 -5.50
N ASN A 96 18.11 6.37 -4.91
CA ASN A 96 19.04 6.42 -3.78
C ASN A 96 18.40 7.10 -2.56
N PRO A 97 18.80 6.74 -1.32
CA PRO A 97 18.45 7.52 -0.15
C PRO A 97 18.84 8.99 -0.33
N THR A 98 17.98 9.90 0.14
CA THR A 98 18.30 11.33 0.18
C THR A 98 19.49 11.55 1.11
N SER A 99 20.45 12.39 0.70
CA SER A 99 21.66 12.66 1.49
C SER A 99 21.37 13.56 2.70
N GLU A 100 22.21 13.52 3.74
CA GLU A 100 22.05 14.42 4.89
C GLU A 100 22.16 15.91 4.52
N ASP A 101 23.02 16.23 3.55
CA ASP A 101 23.17 17.60 3.02
C ASP A 101 21.86 18.09 2.38
N ASP A 102 21.18 17.19 1.65
CA ASP A 102 19.88 17.46 1.04
C ASP A 102 18.80 17.69 2.11
N TYR A 103 18.76 16.89 3.18
CA TYR A 103 17.84 17.12 4.31
C TYR A 103 18.01 18.52 4.94
N ASN A 104 19.25 19.02 4.99
CA ASN A 104 19.58 20.31 5.58
C ASN A 104 19.51 21.46 4.57
N ASN A 105 19.21 21.18 3.30
CA ASN A 105 19.17 22.21 2.27
C ASN A 105 17.97 23.15 2.49
N PRO A 106 18.15 24.47 2.66
CA PRO A 106 17.05 25.39 2.93
C PRO A 106 16.03 25.48 1.78
N LEU A 107 16.40 25.08 0.55
CA LEU A 107 15.50 25.12 -0.60
C LEU A 107 14.38 24.09 -0.54
N PHE A 108 14.62 22.93 0.08
CA PHE A 108 13.66 21.83 0.08
C PHE A 108 13.55 21.06 1.40
N SER A 109 14.36 21.37 2.41
CA SER A 109 14.21 20.85 3.79
C SER A 109 12.79 21.00 4.33
N LEU A 110 12.14 22.14 4.07
CA LEU A 110 10.74 22.34 4.45
C LEU A 110 9.79 21.36 3.73
N ALA A 111 10.01 21.10 2.44
CA ALA A 111 9.21 20.15 1.67
C ALA A 111 9.44 18.70 2.11
N LEU A 112 10.64 18.36 2.59
CA LEU A 112 10.98 17.04 3.13
C LEU A 112 10.62 16.90 4.63
N SER A 113 10.36 18.01 5.33
CA SER A 113 10.07 18.00 6.77
C SER A 113 8.75 17.32 7.11
N ARG A 114 7.79 17.32 6.17
CA ARG A 114 6.46 16.73 6.35
C ARG A 114 6.06 15.99 5.10
N ASP A 115 5.62 14.76 5.30
CA ASP A 115 4.98 14.00 4.24
C ASP A 115 3.57 14.55 4.03
N ARG A 116 3.22 14.90 2.78
CA ARG A 116 1.88 15.40 2.42
C ARG A 116 0.91 14.24 2.25
N THR A 117 0.83 13.39 3.26
CA THR A 117 -0.12 12.27 3.31
C THR A 117 -1.46 12.78 3.81
N LEU A 118 -2.50 12.60 2.99
CA LEU A 118 -3.89 12.76 3.40
C LEU A 118 -4.37 11.47 4.08
N VAL A 119 -4.94 11.62 5.27
CA VAL A 119 -5.51 10.53 6.05
C VAL A 119 -7.03 10.70 6.09
N LEU A 120 -7.75 9.73 5.52
CA LEU A 120 -9.20 9.60 5.68
C LEU A 120 -9.46 8.58 6.80
N THR A 121 -10.10 9.03 7.87
CA THR A 121 -10.65 8.14 8.90
C THR A 121 -12.16 8.13 8.77
N TRP A 122 -12.78 6.97 8.93
CA TRP A 122 -14.22 6.82 8.83
C TRP A 122 -14.74 5.80 9.85
N ASP A 123 -16.00 5.95 10.21
CA ASP A 123 -16.74 5.04 11.06
C ASP A 123 -18.20 4.96 10.60
N ILE A 124 -18.87 3.85 10.89
CA ILE A 124 -20.25 3.60 10.45
C ILE A 124 -21.14 3.27 11.62
N GLU A 125 -22.39 3.75 11.55
CA GLU A 125 -23.44 3.34 12.47
C GLU A 125 -24.50 2.54 11.74
N THR A 126 -24.93 1.47 12.41
CA THR A 126 -25.86 0.51 11.83
C THR A 126 -27.05 0.28 12.74
N TYR A 127 -28.19 0.02 12.10
CA TYR A 127 -29.43 -0.35 12.74
C TYR A 127 -29.90 -1.68 12.14
N SER A 128 -30.54 -2.52 12.95
CA SER A 128 -31.16 -3.74 12.45
C SER A 128 -32.46 -4.05 13.17
N SER A 129 -33.49 -4.43 12.41
CA SER A 129 -34.76 -4.91 12.96
C SER A 129 -34.81 -6.43 13.19
N LEU A 130 -33.69 -7.15 13.02
CA LEU A 130 -33.57 -8.61 13.20
C LEU A 130 -33.85 -9.11 14.63
N GLY A 131 -34.02 -8.21 15.59
CA GLY A 131 -34.35 -8.49 16.98
C GLY A 131 -33.18 -8.35 17.96
N LEU A 132 -33.52 -8.23 19.25
CA LEU A 132 -32.55 -8.07 20.34
C LEU A 132 -31.51 -9.19 20.35
N GLY A 133 -30.22 -8.80 20.45
CA GLY A 133 -29.09 -9.74 20.48
C GLY A 133 -28.66 -10.27 19.11
N LYS A 134 -29.25 -9.79 18.01
CA LYS A 134 -28.79 -10.05 16.65
C LYS A 134 -27.93 -8.89 16.16
N PHE A 135 -26.81 -9.22 15.52
CA PHE A 135 -25.95 -8.23 14.88
C PHE A 135 -26.52 -7.88 13.49
N PRO A 136 -26.35 -6.63 13.02
CA PRO A 136 -26.67 -6.24 11.65
C PRO A 136 -25.90 -7.10 10.63
N ILE A 137 -26.58 -7.50 9.55
CA ILE A 137 -26.00 -8.33 8.48
C ILE A 137 -26.10 -7.58 7.16
N ALA A 138 -24.98 -7.42 6.45
CA ALA A 138 -24.90 -6.59 5.25
C ALA A 138 -25.85 -7.02 4.10
N GLN A 139 -26.23 -8.30 4.05
CA GLN A 139 -27.14 -8.88 3.06
C GLN A 139 -28.63 -8.80 3.44
N SER A 140 -28.95 -8.39 4.66
CA SER A 140 -30.32 -8.35 5.16
C SER A 140 -30.94 -6.99 4.87
N ASP A 141 -32.11 -6.99 4.22
CA ASP A 141 -32.91 -5.77 4.00
C ASP A 141 -33.45 -5.16 5.31
N GLU A 142 -33.36 -5.92 6.42
CA GLU A 142 -33.69 -5.48 7.78
C GLU A 142 -32.51 -4.78 8.48
N SER A 143 -31.34 -4.74 7.85
CA SER A 143 -30.12 -4.14 8.41
C SER A 143 -29.66 -2.97 7.55
N ASN A 144 -29.46 -1.83 8.18
CA ASN A 144 -29.18 -0.57 7.50
C ASN A 144 -27.93 0.12 8.09
N VAL A 145 -27.17 0.79 7.22
CA VAL A 145 -26.11 1.75 7.60
C VAL A 145 -26.78 3.11 7.49
N PHE A 146 -27.13 3.69 8.62
CA PHE A 146 -27.91 4.92 8.65
C PHE A 146 -27.00 6.15 8.78
N MET A 147 -25.74 5.97 9.19
CA MET A 147 -24.76 7.05 9.30
C MET A 147 -23.35 6.59 8.93
N ILE A 148 -22.61 7.48 8.26
CA ILE A 148 -21.19 7.33 7.96
C ILE A 148 -20.48 8.62 8.35
N GLY A 149 -19.67 8.55 9.40
CA GLY A 149 -18.82 9.65 9.84
C GLY A 149 -17.47 9.56 9.15
N MET A 150 -17.00 10.66 8.57
CA MET A 150 -15.70 10.74 7.91
C MET A 150 -14.95 12.00 8.35
N SER A 151 -13.63 11.86 8.52
CA SER A 151 -12.76 13.03 8.65
C SER A 151 -11.49 12.87 7.83
N VAL A 152 -11.11 13.95 7.18
CA VAL A 152 -9.90 14.04 6.36
C VAL A 152 -8.89 14.94 7.07
N HIS A 153 -7.66 14.47 7.23
CA HIS A 153 -6.58 15.16 7.93
C HIS A 153 -5.31 15.15 7.09
N TRP A 154 -4.47 16.17 7.26
CA TRP A 154 -3.04 15.97 7.00
C TRP A 154 -2.47 15.10 8.10
N LYS A 155 -1.66 14.10 7.75
CA LYS A 155 -1.08 13.13 8.70
C LYS A 155 -0.47 13.78 9.96
N ASP A 156 0.19 14.92 9.79
CA ASP A 156 0.91 15.63 10.84
C ASP A 156 0.14 16.86 11.39
N ASP A 157 -1.13 17.04 11.03
CA ASP A 157 -1.98 18.14 11.54
C ASP A 157 -3.03 17.59 12.53
N PRO A 158 -3.10 18.11 13.77
CA PRO A 158 -4.11 17.67 14.73
C PRO A 158 -5.55 18.08 14.34
N ASN A 159 -5.72 19.02 13.41
CA ASN A 159 -7.02 19.48 12.97
C ASN A 159 -7.41 18.87 11.62
N PRO A 160 -8.64 18.34 11.50
CA PRO A 160 -9.14 17.86 10.22
C PRO A 160 -9.34 19.03 9.26
N LEU A 161 -9.01 18.77 8.00
CA LEU A 161 -9.36 19.61 6.86
C LEU A 161 -10.86 19.64 6.65
N LYS A 162 -11.50 18.47 6.79
CA LYS A 162 -12.94 18.32 6.58
C LYS A 162 -13.50 17.22 7.46
N ARG A 163 -14.70 17.45 7.97
CA ARG A 163 -15.54 16.47 8.66
C ARG A 163 -16.86 16.37 7.94
N ILE A 164 -17.24 15.16 7.54
CA ILE A 164 -18.45 14.88 6.76
C ILE A 164 -19.23 13.81 7.51
N CYS A 165 -20.54 14.02 7.64
CA CYS A 165 -21.45 13.04 8.20
C CYS A 165 -22.53 12.77 7.17
N LEU A 166 -22.54 11.56 6.60
CA LEU A 166 -23.61 11.11 5.72
C LEU A 166 -24.69 10.47 6.59
N VAL A 167 -25.95 10.88 6.43
CA VAL A 167 -27.08 10.32 7.18
C VAL A 167 -28.23 10.01 6.24
N ASP A 168 -28.94 8.91 6.47
CA ASP A 168 -30.11 8.56 5.66
C ASP A 168 -31.41 9.21 6.14
N VAL A 169 -31.46 9.62 7.41
CA VAL A 169 -32.58 10.32 8.06
C VAL A 169 -32.22 11.75 8.45
N GLU A 170 -33.25 12.59 8.59
CA GLU A 170 -33.09 13.97 9.05
C GLU A 170 -32.41 14.01 10.42
N THR A 171 -31.29 14.74 10.47
CA THR A 171 -30.43 14.83 11.66
C THR A 171 -30.10 16.29 11.92
N ALA A 172 -30.13 16.70 13.18
CA ALA A 172 -29.79 18.07 13.56
C ALA A 172 -28.37 18.44 13.09
N PRO A 173 -28.16 19.64 12.52
CA PRO A 173 -26.85 20.05 12.05
C PRO A 173 -25.89 20.31 13.24
N ASP A 174 -24.67 19.80 13.14
CA ASP A 174 -23.55 20.20 14.00
C ASP A 174 -22.65 21.16 13.18
N PRO A 175 -22.39 22.40 13.64
CA PRO A 175 -21.59 23.36 12.89
C PRO A 175 -20.15 22.91 12.62
N ARG A 176 -19.65 21.89 13.32
CA ARG A 176 -18.31 21.31 13.13
C ARG A 176 -18.27 20.28 11.99
N TRP A 177 -19.43 19.85 11.49
CA TRP A 177 -19.57 18.80 10.49
C TRP A 177 -20.33 19.31 9.27
N THR A 178 -19.94 18.85 8.10
CA THR A 178 -20.79 18.94 6.92
C THR A 178 -21.72 17.72 6.94
N THR A 179 -22.94 17.90 7.43
CA THR A 179 -23.97 16.84 7.40
C THR A 179 -24.66 16.82 6.04
N ILE A 180 -24.68 15.66 5.39
CA ILE A 180 -25.34 15.42 4.11
C ILE A 180 -26.45 14.40 4.34
N ILE A 181 -27.69 14.80 4.08
CA ILE A 181 -28.86 13.93 4.19
C ILE A 181 -29.06 13.23 2.84
N CYS A 182 -28.78 11.93 2.81
CA CYS A 182 -28.83 11.09 1.61
C CYS A 182 -30.25 10.58 1.30
N GLY A 183 -31.14 10.56 2.30
CA GLY A 183 -32.54 10.11 2.17
C GLY A 183 -32.73 8.59 2.08
N ASN A 184 -31.69 7.82 1.78
CA ASN A 184 -31.65 6.36 1.94
C ASN A 184 -30.21 5.82 1.97
N GLN A 185 -30.06 4.55 2.36
CA GLN A 185 -28.79 3.82 2.46
C GLN A 185 -28.00 3.76 1.14
N ILE A 186 -28.69 3.60 0.01
CA ILE A 186 -28.03 3.46 -1.30
C ILE A 186 -27.27 4.74 -1.60
N TYR A 187 -27.88 5.90 -1.36
CA TYR A 187 -27.20 7.18 -1.54
C TYR A 187 -26.07 7.40 -0.53
N CYS A 188 -26.19 6.96 0.73
CA CYS A 188 -25.07 6.99 1.67
C CYS A 188 -23.85 6.23 1.11
N ARG A 189 -24.05 5.00 0.60
CA ARG A 189 -22.98 4.14 0.06
C ARG A 189 -22.42 4.63 -1.28
N GLU A 190 -23.27 5.18 -2.16
CA GLU A 190 -22.81 5.69 -3.46
C GLU A 190 -22.11 7.05 -3.34
N SER A 191 -22.46 7.84 -2.31
CA SER A 191 -21.74 9.08 -1.98
C SER A 191 -20.29 8.81 -1.54
N GLU A 192 -19.99 7.62 -0.99
CA GLU A 192 -18.60 7.18 -0.75
C GLU A 192 -17.82 6.92 -2.06
N LYS A 193 -18.52 6.63 -3.16
CA LYS A 193 -17.91 6.23 -4.45
C LYS A 193 -17.66 7.40 -5.42
N ALA A 194 -18.20 8.59 -5.17
CA ALA A 194 -18.11 9.72 -6.09
C ALA A 194 -17.00 10.71 -5.65
N ARG A 195 -15.93 10.94 -6.42
CA ARG A 195 -15.83 11.94 -7.51
C ARG A 195 -16.41 13.35 -7.25
N ASP A 196 -17.27 13.55 -6.26
CA ASP A 196 -17.93 14.83 -5.95
C ASP A 196 -17.38 15.55 -4.71
N PHE A 197 -16.53 14.88 -3.91
CA PHE A 197 -15.72 15.60 -2.92
C PHE A 197 -14.55 16.28 -3.62
N ARG A 198 -14.81 17.35 -4.36
CA ARG A 198 -13.78 18.36 -4.66
C ARG A 198 -13.35 18.95 -3.33
N MET A 199 -12.26 18.44 -2.80
CA MET A 199 -11.47 19.18 -1.83
C MET A 199 -10.73 20.23 -2.65
N ASP A 200 -11.26 21.45 -2.69
CA ASP A 200 -10.46 22.60 -3.10
C ASP A 200 -9.42 22.79 -1.98
N VAL A 201 -8.24 22.19 -2.17
CA VAL A 201 -7.07 22.29 -1.28
C VAL A 201 -6.16 23.39 -1.80
#